data_AF-A0A1V5HIB6-F1
#
_entry.id   AF-A0A1V5HIB6-F1
#
_cell.length_a   1.000
_cell.length_b   1.000
_cell.length_c   1.000
_cell.angle_alpha   90.00
_cell.angle_beta   90.00
_cell.angle_gamma   90.00
#
_symmetry.space_group_name_H-M   'P 1'
#
loop_
_entity.id
_entity.type
_entity.pdbx_description
1 polymer ?
#
loop_
_entity_poly.entity_id
_entity_poly.type
_entity_poly.pdbx_seq_one_letter_code
_entity_poly.pdbx_strand_id
1 'polypeptide(L)'
;METRATLGNALLLTVLAGVLALPASANEPRPVALDDVLYGIGQVETGGRQVGLHKDGVSYGVYGVTYMAVRELQRLRLLDDGEVNLASPATNRKVAALYLSHLRDRYGTWEKAVEMYNPMAKDYAPRVWAIVHTRTRAVAAASPDGNGQSGR
;
A
#
# COMPACT_ATOMS: atom_id res chain seq x y z
N MET A 1 -42.81 51.18 41.43
CA MET A 1 -43.07 51.68 40.05
C MET A 1 -42.10 50.92 39.17
N GLU A 2 -42.44 49.76 38.60
CA GLU A 2 -43.40 49.57 37.49
C GLU A 2 -43.17 50.65 36.42
N THR A 3 -42.68 50.33 35.22
CA THR A 3 -43.50 49.69 34.19
C THR A 3 -42.66 48.95 33.14
N ARG A 4 -43.14 47.78 32.71
CA ARG A 4 -42.72 47.01 31.54
C ARG A 4 -43.35 47.57 30.26
N ALA A 5 -42.67 47.43 29.12
CA ALA A 5 -43.24 47.26 27.77
C ALA A 5 -42.15 46.59 26.90
N THR A 6 -42.15 45.27 26.67
CA THR A 6 -42.94 44.46 25.72
C THR A 6 -42.44 44.52 24.26
N LEU A 7 -41.74 43.43 23.89
CA LEU A 7 -41.71 42.66 22.63
C LEU A 7 -41.65 43.38 21.28
N GLY A 8 -40.56 43.12 20.55
CA GLY A 8 -40.49 43.15 19.08
C GLY A 8 -39.83 41.86 18.59
N ASN A 9 -40.65 40.98 18.02
CA ASN A 9 -40.29 39.70 17.43
C ASN A 9 -39.85 39.93 15.96
N ALA A 10 -38.63 39.59 15.57
CA ALA A 10 -38.21 39.42 14.16
C ALA A 10 -36.98 38.50 14.14
N LEU A 11 -37.18 37.19 14.04
CA LEU A 11 -37.15 36.42 12.79
C LEU A 11 -35.78 36.48 12.06
N LEU A 12 -34.95 35.50 12.40
CA LEU A 12 -34.17 34.63 11.48
C LEU A 12 -33.70 35.23 10.14
N LEU A 13 -32.39 35.42 9.98
CA LEU A 13 -31.76 35.19 8.67
C LEU A 13 -30.41 34.48 8.83
N THR A 14 -30.44 33.23 8.40
CA THR A 14 -29.35 32.29 8.20
C THR A 14 -28.28 32.88 7.29
N VAL A 15 -27.06 33.05 7.78
CA VAL A 15 -25.88 33.11 6.91
C VAL A 15 -25.16 31.78 7.10
N LEU A 16 -25.57 30.80 6.30
CA LEU A 16 -24.73 29.67 5.94
C LEU A 16 -23.43 30.26 5.39
N ALA A 17 -22.39 30.27 6.21
CA ALA A 17 -21.03 30.44 5.73
C ALA A 17 -20.77 29.23 4.83
N GLY A 18 -20.89 29.45 3.52
CA GLY A 18 -20.57 28.50 2.50
C GLY A 18 -19.10 28.10 2.64
N VAL A 19 -18.86 26.97 3.29
CA VAL A 19 -17.68 26.16 3.00
C VAL A 19 -17.89 25.70 1.57
N LEU A 20 -17.33 26.46 0.63
CA LEU A 20 -16.96 25.94 -0.68
C LEU A 20 -16.02 24.76 -0.41
N ALA A 21 -16.60 23.58 -0.22
CA ALA A 21 -15.90 22.33 -0.44
C ALA A 21 -15.52 22.35 -1.92
N LEU A 22 -14.30 22.84 -2.20
CA LEU A 22 -13.63 22.55 -3.46
C LEU A 22 -13.83 21.06 -3.71
N PRO A 23 -14.27 20.63 -4.91
CA PRO A 23 -14.25 19.21 -5.22
C PRO A 23 -12.81 18.76 -5.01
N ALA A 24 -12.58 17.93 -3.99
CA ALA A 24 -11.31 17.27 -3.80
C ALA A 24 -10.99 16.62 -5.14
N SER A 25 -9.92 17.11 -5.78
CA SER A 25 -9.56 16.76 -7.15
C SER A 25 -9.65 15.25 -7.32
N ALA A 26 -10.56 14.80 -8.19
CA ALA A 26 -10.76 13.40 -8.58
C ALA A 26 -9.54 12.76 -9.27
N ASN A 27 -8.37 13.38 -9.16
CA ASN A 27 -7.11 13.03 -9.79
C ASN A 27 -5.96 12.88 -8.77
N GLU A 28 -6.21 12.91 -7.46
CA GLU A 28 -5.14 12.54 -6.52
C GLU A 28 -4.79 11.07 -6.72
N PRO A 29 -3.51 10.75 -7.03
CA PRO A 29 -3.11 9.38 -7.29
C PRO A 29 -3.37 8.53 -6.04
N ARG A 30 -4.15 7.45 -6.20
CA ARG A 30 -4.41 6.49 -5.13
C ARG A 30 -3.08 6.11 -4.46
N PRO A 31 -2.99 6.15 -3.11
CA PRO A 31 -1.82 5.66 -2.40
C PRO A 31 -1.47 4.25 -2.83
N VAL A 32 -0.18 4.01 -3.12
CA VAL A 32 0.30 2.68 -3.51
C VAL A 32 0.14 1.71 -2.35
N ALA A 33 -0.62 0.64 -2.56
CA ALA A 33 -0.85 -0.39 -1.56
C ALA A 33 0.25 -1.46 -1.61
N LEU A 34 0.53 -2.10 -0.46
CA LEU A 34 1.50 -3.19 -0.35
C LEU A 34 1.25 -4.31 -1.38
N ASP A 35 -0.01 -4.67 -1.62
CA ASP A 35 -0.38 -5.72 -2.58
C ASP A 35 0.04 -5.38 -4.02
N ASP A 36 0.03 -4.10 -4.39
CA ASP A 36 0.50 -3.67 -5.71
C ASP A 36 2.02 -3.78 -5.82
N VAL A 37 2.74 -3.43 -4.74
CA VAL A 37 4.20 -3.57 -4.69
C VAL A 37 4.61 -5.04 -4.73
N LEU A 38 3.95 -5.91 -3.96
CA LEU A 38 4.17 -7.36 -3.99
C LEU A 38 3.87 -7.93 -5.38
N TYR A 39 2.82 -7.46 -6.05
CA TYR A 39 2.54 -7.85 -7.44
C TYR A 39 3.70 -7.45 -8.36
N GLY A 40 4.20 -6.21 -8.26
CA GLY A 40 5.34 -5.74 -9.05
C GLY A 40 6.60 -6.58 -8.83
N ILE A 41 6.95 -6.86 -7.57
CA ILE A 41 8.06 -7.74 -7.20
C ILE A 41 7.87 -9.13 -7.82
N GLY A 42 6.71 -9.76 -7.62
CA GLY A 42 6.45 -11.11 -8.12
C GLY A 42 6.58 -11.21 -9.64
N GLN A 43 6.16 -10.18 -10.38
CA GLN A 43 6.33 -10.12 -11.83
C GLN A 43 7.80 -9.98 -12.25
N VAL A 44 8.60 -9.17 -11.55
CA VAL A 44 10.03 -8.99 -11.87
C VAL A 44 10.85 -10.23 -11.53
N GLU A 45 10.58 -10.87 -10.39
CA GLU A 45 11.32 -12.03 -9.88
C GLU A 45 11.05 -13.29 -10.72
N THR A 46 9.78 -13.58 -11.00
CA THR A 46 9.38 -14.89 -11.53
C THR A 46 8.37 -14.84 -12.67
N GLY A 47 7.91 -13.64 -13.04
CA GLY A 47 6.72 -13.47 -13.90
C GLY A 47 5.42 -13.89 -13.19
N GLY A 48 5.39 -13.83 -11.85
CA GLY A 48 4.26 -14.27 -11.03
C GLY A 48 4.11 -15.78 -10.89
N ARG A 49 5.11 -16.57 -11.29
CA ARG A 49 5.06 -18.04 -11.25
C ARG A 49 5.53 -18.56 -9.91
N GLN A 50 4.81 -19.55 -9.37
CA GLN A 50 5.30 -20.27 -8.20
C GLN A 50 6.50 -21.12 -8.61
N VAL A 51 7.65 -20.82 -8.01
CA VAL A 51 8.90 -21.57 -8.17
C VAL A 51 9.41 -22.03 -6.81
N GLY A 52 10.29 -23.03 -6.81
CA GLY A 52 10.99 -23.47 -5.60
C GLY A 52 12.17 -22.54 -5.29
N LEU A 53 13.34 -23.14 -5.16
CA LEU A 53 14.61 -22.42 -5.06
C LEU A 53 15.00 -21.80 -6.41
N HIS A 54 15.44 -20.54 -6.39
CA HIS A 54 15.93 -19.84 -7.56
C HIS A 54 17.33 -20.32 -7.96
N LYS A 55 17.77 -19.94 -9.16
CA LYS A 55 19.10 -20.30 -9.70
C LYS A 55 20.28 -19.76 -8.89
N ASP A 56 20.04 -18.76 -8.04
CA ASP A 56 21.06 -18.18 -7.15
C ASP A 56 21.35 -19.05 -5.92
N GLY A 57 20.53 -20.09 -5.69
CA GLY A 57 20.67 -21.00 -4.56
C GLY A 57 20.26 -20.42 -3.20
N VAL A 58 19.71 -19.19 -3.16
CA VAL A 58 19.42 -18.49 -1.90
C VAL A 58 18.01 -17.90 -1.82
N SER A 59 17.38 -17.58 -2.95
CA SER A 59 16.03 -17.00 -2.97
C SER A 59 14.95 -18.03 -3.33
N TYR A 60 13.74 -17.84 -2.82
CA TYR A 60 12.64 -18.79 -2.95
C TYR A 60 11.34 -18.14 -3.40
N GLY A 61 10.52 -18.92 -4.11
CA GLY A 61 9.12 -18.59 -4.37
C GLY A 61 8.93 -17.43 -5.34
N VAL A 62 7.68 -16.95 -5.40
CA VAL A 62 7.25 -15.89 -6.33
C VAL A 62 8.01 -14.58 -6.09
N TYR A 63 8.32 -14.28 -4.83
CA TYR A 63 8.86 -12.97 -4.43
C TYR A 63 10.38 -12.96 -4.19
N GLY A 64 11.09 -14.03 -4.53
CA GLY A 64 12.56 -14.08 -4.37
C GLY A 64 13.03 -13.91 -2.92
N VAL A 65 12.27 -14.42 -1.94
CA VAL A 65 12.59 -14.25 -0.51
C VAL A 65 13.83 -15.07 -0.14
N THR A 66 14.78 -14.46 0.57
CA THR A 66 16.00 -15.12 1.03
C THR A 66 15.92 -15.56 2.50
N TYR A 67 16.75 -16.52 2.89
CA TYR A 67 16.93 -16.88 4.31
C TYR A 67 17.51 -15.73 5.16
N MET A 68 18.22 -14.78 4.54
CA MET A 68 18.73 -13.60 5.25
C MET A 68 17.59 -12.67 5.68
N ALA A 69 16.57 -12.48 4.82
CA ALA A 69 15.37 -11.73 5.17
C ALA A 69 14.60 -12.40 6.32
N VAL A 70 14.50 -13.73 6.31
CA VAL A 70 13.90 -14.51 7.42
C VAL A 70 14.65 -14.25 8.72
N ARG A 71 15.99 -14.41 8.71
CA ARG A 71 16.82 -14.20 9.91
C ARG A 71 16.73 -12.77 10.43
N GLU A 72 16.67 -11.78 9.55
CA GLU A 72 16.51 -10.39 9.96
C GLU A 72 15.16 -10.16 10.63
N LEU A 73 14.07 -10.67 10.06
CA LEU A 73 12.74 -10.57 10.68
C LEU A 73 12.67 -11.28 12.04
N GLN A 74 13.27 -12.46 12.17
CA GLN A 74 13.36 -13.19 13.45
C GLN A 74 14.15 -12.40 14.49
N ARG A 75 15.32 -11.86 14.12
CA ARG A 75 16.13 -10.99 14.99
C ARG A 75 15.36 -9.77 15.47
N LEU A 76 14.49 -9.22 14.63
CA LEU A 76 13.62 -8.08 14.94
C LEU A 76 12.33 -8.48 15.67
N ARG A 77 12.09 -9.77 15.92
CA ARG A 77 10.85 -10.32 16.50
C ARG A 77 9.59 -9.98 15.70
N LEU A 78 9.74 -9.82 14.39
CA LEU A 78 8.64 -9.64 13.42
C LEU A 78 8.17 -10.97 12.83
N LEU A 79 8.93 -12.04 13.07
CA LEU A 79 8.65 -13.41 12.68
C LEU A 79 9.13 -14.33 13.80
N ASP A 80 8.41 -15.43 14.06
CA ASP A 80 8.78 -16.37 15.11
C ASP A 80 10.09 -17.12 14.77
N ASP A 81 10.84 -17.53 15.80
CA ASP A 81 12.15 -18.20 15.69
C ASP A 81 12.08 -19.65 15.17
N GLY A 82 10.90 -20.09 14.73
CA GLY A 82 10.66 -21.44 14.20
C GLY A 82 11.19 -21.66 12.79
N GLU A 83 11.06 -22.90 12.32
CA GLU A 83 11.35 -23.25 10.94
C GLU A 83 10.39 -22.54 9.98
N VAL A 84 10.94 -21.93 8.93
CA VAL A 84 10.18 -21.16 7.92
C VAL A 84 10.28 -21.87 6.57
N ASN A 85 9.18 -22.50 6.16
CA ASN A 85 9.08 -23.13 4.85
C ASN A 85 8.79 -22.08 3.75
N LEU A 86 9.83 -21.52 3.13
CA LEU A 86 9.71 -20.55 2.04
C LEU A 86 9.19 -21.14 0.71
N ALA A 87 9.13 -22.46 0.57
CA ALA A 87 8.51 -23.10 -0.61
C ALA A 87 6.98 -23.05 -0.57
N SER A 88 6.39 -22.88 0.63
CA SER A 88 4.95 -22.62 0.77
C SER A 88 4.60 -21.24 0.19
N PRO A 89 3.67 -21.13 -0.79
CA PRO A 89 3.28 -19.85 -1.37
C PRO A 89 2.77 -18.85 -0.33
N ALA A 90 1.99 -19.32 0.66
CA ALA A 90 1.44 -18.48 1.72
C ALA A 90 2.55 -17.93 2.63
N THR A 91 3.50 -18.78 3.02
CA THR A 91 4.65 -18.37 3.83
C THR A 91 5.56 -17.42 3.07
N ASN A 92 5.84 -17.71 1.79
CA ASN A 92 6.64 -16.85 0.91
C ASN A 92 6.05 -15.43 0.83
N ARG A 93 4.72 -15.34 0.60
CA ARG A 93 4.00 -14.06 0.60
C ARG A 93 4.08 -13.35 1.95
N LYS A 94 3.82 -14.06 3.06
CA LYS A 94 3.86 -13.49 4.42
C LYS A 94 5.23 -12.90 4.72
N VAL A 95 6.31 -13.63 4.46
CA VAL A 95 7.68 -13.16 4.71
C VAL A 95 8.04 -11.98 3.82
N ALA A 96 7.71 -12.03 2.52
CA ALA A 96 7.92 -10.90 1.61
C ALA A 96 7.20 -9.63 2.10
N ALA A 97 5.92 -9.76 2.50
CA ALA A 97 5.11 -8.67 3.01
C ALA A 97 5.70 -8.05 4.29
N LEU A 98 6.11 -8.88 5.26
CA LEU A 98 6.72 -8.42 6.51
C LEU A 98 8.05 -7.71 6.25
N TYR A 99 8.91 -8.32 5.43
CA TYR A 99 10.22 -7.75 5.13
C TYR A 99 10.10 -6.42 4.39
N LEU A 100 9.22 -6.35 3.38
CA LEU A 100 9.02 -5.11 2.63
C LEU A 100 8.38 -4.00 3.47
N SER A 101 7.46 -4.34 4.39
CA SER A 101 6.89 -3.38 5.34
C SER A 101 7.97 -2.85 6.29
N HIS A 102 8.82 -3.73 6.82
CA HIS A 102 9.97 -3.32 7.64
C HIS A 102 10.90 -2.34 6.88
N LEU A 103 11.21 -2.65 5.61
CA LEU A 103 12.03 -1.76 4.78
C LEU A 103 11.34 -0.42 4.53
N ARG A 104 10.03 -0.41 4.29
CA ARG A 104 9.27 0.84 4.17
C ARG A 104 9.34 1.67 5.44
N ASP A 105 9.13 1.06 6.60
CA ASP A 105 9.19 1.78 7.88
C ASP A 105 10.58 2.37 8.13
N ARG A 106 11.64 1.65 7.72
CA ARG A 106 13.03 2.08 7.87
C ARG A 106 13.44 3.20 6.90
N TYR A 107 12.91 3.18 5.67
CA TYR A 107 13.37 4.04 4.58
C TYR A 107 12.33 5.07 4.08
N GLY A 108 11.14 5.09 4.68
CA GLY A 108 10.10 6.09 4.49
C GLY A 108 9.17 5.87 3.29
N THR A 109 9.69 5.37 2.16
CA THR A 109 8.89 5.18 0.94
C THR A 109 8.91 3.74 0.43
N TRP A 110 7.85 3.35 -0.29
CA TRP A 110 7.84 2.07 -1.00
C TRP A 110 8.95 1.97 -2.04
N GLU A 111 9.28 3.09 -2.70
CA GLU A 111 10.34 3.12 -3.72
C GLU A 111 11.67 2.71 -3.12
N LYS A 112 12.01 3.33 -1.99
CA LYS A 112 13.24 3.03 -1.27
C LYS A 112 13.20 1.63 -0.66
N ALA A 113 12.04 1.17 -0.19
CA ALA A 113 11.88 -0.20 0.30
C ALA A 113 12.18 -1.25 -0.79
N VAL A 114 11.68 -1.06 -2.01
CA VAL A 114 11.95 -1.95 -3.15
C VAL A 114 13.41 -1.90 -3.57
N GLU A 115 14.04 -0.72 -3.60
CA GLU A 115 15.48 -0.59 -3.86
C GLU A 115 16.30 -1.39 -2.84
N MET A 116 15.94 -1.31 -1.57
CA MET A 116 16.63 -2.03 -0.49
C MET A 116 16.26 -3.51 -0.40
N TYR A 117 15.19 -3.94 -1.08
CA TYR A 117 14.83 -5.35 -1.19
C TYR A 117 15.84 -6.13 -2.05
N ASN A 118 16.35 -5.51 -3.12
CA ASN A 118 17.44 -6.04 -3.94
C ASN A 118 18.45 -4.93 -4.29
N PRO A 119 19.35 -4.57 -3.35
CA PRO A 119 20.24 -3.43 -3.50
C PRO A 119 21.36 -3.64 -4.54
N MET A 120 21.58 -4.89 -4.98
CA MET A 120 22.63 -5.23 -5.94
C MET A 120 22.20 -4.95 -7.39
N ALA A 121 20.89 -4.99 -7.68
CA ALA A 121 20.35 -4.81 -9.01
C ALA A 121 19.83 -3.38 -9.20
N LYS A 122 20.66 -2.51 -9.79
CA LYS A 122 20.36 -1.08 -9.98
C LYS A 122 19.09 -0.79 -10.78
N ASP A 123 18.69 -1.69 -11.67
CA ASP A 123 17.48 -1.60 -12.50
C ASP A 123 16.25 -2.27 -11.86
N TYR A 124 16.40 -2.89 -10.69
CA TYR A 124 15.34 -3.66 -10.04
C TYR A 124 14.13 -2.81 -9.67
N ALA A 125 14.34 -1.77 -8.86
CA ALA A 125 13.27 -0.88 -8.44
C ALA A 125 12.58 -0.20 -9.64
N PRO A 126 13.31 0.36 -10.64
CA PRO A 126 12.68 0.87 -11.86
C PRO A 126 11.76 -0.13 -12.56
N ARG A 127 12.17 -1.40 -12.69
CA ARG A 127 11.36 -2.45 -13.32
C ARG A 127 10.11 -2.78 -12.51
N VAL A 128 10.23 -2.85 -11.18
CA VAL A 128 9.08 -3.06 -10.30
C VAL A 128 8.08 -1.90 -10.43
N TRP A 129 8.56 -0.66 -10.42
CA TRP A 129 7.69 0.53 -10.50
C TRP A 129 6.94 0.68 -11.81
N ALA A 130 7.55 0.31 -12.94
CA ALA A 130 6.84 0.27 -14.22
C ALA A 130 5.57 -0.61 -14.14
N ILE A 131 5.64 -1.73 -13.41
CA ILE A 131 4.52 -2.65 -13.22
C ILE A 131 3.53 -2.10 -12.20
N VAL A 132 4.02 -1.59 -11.05
CA VAL A 132 3.17 -1.03 -9.98
C VAL A 132 2.33 0.14 -10.49
N HIS A 133 2.90 1.06 -11.27
CA HIS A 133 2.16 2.19 -11.83
C HIS A 133 1.09 1.75 -12.84
N THR A 134 1.41 0.76 -13.67
CA THR A 134 0.45 0.19 -14.63
C THR A 134 -0.73 -0.44 -13.91
N ARG A 135 -0.46 -1.25 -12.87
CA ARG A 135 -1.49 -1.88 -12.05
C ARG A 135 -2.33 -0.86 -11.28
N THR A 136 -1.68 0.13 -10.65
CA THR A 136 -2.37 1.14 -9.84
C THR A 136 -3.36 1.94 -10.68
N ARG A 137 -2.99 2.30 -11.91
CA ARG A 137 -3.90 2.96 -12.86
C ARG A 137 -5.06 2.05 -13.28
N ALA A 138 -4.78 0.78 -13.58
CA ALA A 138 -5.83 -0.18 -13.96
C ALA A 138 -6.85 -0.39 -12.82
N VAL A 139 -6.39 -0.52 -11.57
CA VAL A 139 -7.27 -0.68 -10.39
C VAL A 139 -8.10 0.59 -10.14
N ALA A 140 -7.50 1.77 -10.27
CA ALA A 140 -8.23 3.04 -10.15
C ALA A 140 -9.31 3.18 -11.23
N ALA A 141 -9.00 2.84 -12.49
CA ALA A 141 -9.96 2.88 -13.59
C ALA A 141 -11.11 1.85 -13.42
N ALA A 142 -10.84 0.71 -12.79
CA ALA A 142 -11.84 -0.31 -12.51
C ALA A 142 -12.74 0.02 -11.30
N SER A 143 -12.42 1.06 -10.53
CA SER A 143 -13.17 1.50 -9.35
C SER A 143 -13.76 2.91 -9.59
N PRO A 144 -14.73 3.06 -10.52
CA PRO A 144 -15.13 4.39 -10.98
C PRO A 144 -15.81 5.26 -9.92
N ASP A 145 -16.49 4.70 -8.90
CA ASP A 145 -17.16 5.51 -7.87
C ASP A 145 -17.35 4.74 -6.55
N GLY A 146 -16.75 5.25 -5.47
CA GLY A 146 -17.23 5.04 -4.09
C GLY A 146 -18.38 6.00 -3.73
N ASN A 147 -19.10 6.54 -4.73
CA ASN A 147 -20.19 7.49 -4.55
C ASN A 147 -21.33 7.24 -5.54
N GLY A 148 -21.96 6.07 -5.40
CA GLY A 148 -23.20 5.71 -6.09
C GLY A 148 -24.35 5.48 -5.11
N GLN A 149 -24.64 6.44 -4.24
CA GLN A 149 -26.02 6.56 -3.73
C GLN A 149 -26.86 7.23 -4.82
N SER A 150 -27.75 6.46 -5.45
CA SER A 150 -29.15 6.83 -5.68
C SER A 150 -29.79 5.84 -6.66
N GLY A 151 -30.82 5.13 -6.20
CA GLY A 151 -31.70 4.35 -7.07
C GLY A 151 -32.32 3.17 -6.34
N ARG A 152 -33.48 3.44 -5.74
CA ARG A 152 -34.44 2.48 -5.18
C ARG A 152 -34.61 1.20 -5.98
#